data_AF-A0A7S2T5G7-F1
#
_entry.id   AF-A0A7S2T5G7-F1
#
_cell.length_a   1.000
_cell.length_b   1.000
_cell.length_c   1.000
_cell.angle_alpha   90.00
_cell.angle_beta   90.00
_cell.angle_gamma   90.00
#
_symmetry.space_group_name_H-M   'P 1'
#
loop_
_entity.id
_entity.type
_entity.pdbx_description
1 polymer ?
#
loop_
_entity_poly.entity_id
_entity_poly.type
_entity_poly.pdbx_seq_one_letter_code
_entity_poly.pdbx_strand_id
1 'polypeptide(L)'
;KVIDIDKVILPLPGSQTKYPTNAISKVYEDLLAEDGINLKKRAHKVYEFSSESIAGAYRSLINVPTDVSVDFLKYDDPDEQLVQTDLQKIKKVEIPRKQEGARNALKLEFTLGSSCYASMVVREICKGSVEGMS
;
A
#
# COMPACT_ATOMS: atom_id res chain seq x y z
N LYS A 1 -28.44 -4.36 4.46
CA LYS A 1 -27.71 -4.12 3.20
C LYS A 1 -26.29 -4.63 3.41
N VAL A 2 -25.84 -5.64 2.66
CA VAL A 2 -24.48 -6.19 2.80
C VAL A 2 -23.54 -5.30 2.01
N ILE A 3 -22.43 -4.89 2.62
CA ILE A 3 -21.39 -4.05 2.01
C ILE A 3 -20.09 -4.84 2.13
N ASP A 4 -19.38 -4.98 1.02
CA ASP A 4 -18.09 -5.66 0.99
C ASP A 4 -17.00 -4.81 1.67
N ILE A 5 -16.02 -5.49 2.25
CA ILE A 5 -14.97 -4.84 3.04
C ILE A 5 -14.08 -3.92 2.21
N ASP A 6 -13.95 -4.17 0.90
CA ASP A 6 -13.19 -3.33 -0.05
C ASP A 6 -13.87 -1.98 -0.35
N LYS A 7 -15.14 -1.82 0.02
CA LYS A 7 -15.88 -0.54 -0.08
C LYS A 7 -15.79 0.29 1.19
N VAL A 8 -15.22 -0.25 2.26
CA VAL A 8 -15.06 0.48 3.52
C VAL A 8 -13.93 1.47 3.38
N ILE A 9 -14.24 2.74 3.66
CA ILE A 9 -13.28 3.85 3.67
C ILE A 9 -13.10 4.38 5.08
N LEU A 10 -11.90 4.86 5.37
CA LEU A 10 -11.56 5.57 6.59
C LEU A 10 -11.17 7.03 6.31
N PRO A 11 -11.54 7.95 7.21
CA PRO A 11 -11.13 9.35 7.08
C PRO A 11 -9.64 9.52 7.41
N LEU A 12 -8.95 10.33 6.60
CA LEU A 12 -7.70 10.94 7.00
C LEU A 12 -8.02 12.19 7.83
N PRO A 13 -7.35 12.39 8.98
CA PRO A 13 -7.66 13.51 9.86
C PRO A 13 -7.61 14.87 9.16
N GLY A 14 -8.69 15.63 9.27
CA GLY A 14 -8.79 16.98 8.70
C GLY A 14 -10.00 17.75 9.20
N SER A 15 -10.00 19.06 8.98
CA SER A 15 -11.01 20.00 9.46
C SER A 15 -12.37 19.85 8.75
N GLN A 16 -12.38 19.34 7.51
CA GLN A 16 -13.60 19.19 6.69
C GLN A 16 -14.04 17.73 6.51
N THR A 17 -13.36 16.80 7.15
CA THR A 17 -13.61 15.35 6.98
C THR A 17 -14.68 14.85 7.95
N LYS A 18 -15.56 13.97 7.47
CA LYS A 18 -16.61 13.35 8.29
C LYS A 18 -16.06 12.07 8.94
N TYR A 19 -16.16 12.02 10.26
CA TYR A 19 -15.78 10.85 11.03
C TYR A 19 -16.94 9.86 11.15
N PRO A 20 -16.65 8.54 11.26
CA PRO A 20 -17.68 7.54 11.48
C PRO A 20 -18.36 7.75 12.84
N THR A 21 -19.60 7.27 13.01
CA THR A 21 -20.35 7.41 14.28
C THR A 21 -20.15 6.25 15.26
N ASN A 22 -19.25 5.32 14.94
CA ASN A 22 -18.96 4.14 15.74
C ASN A 22 -17.77 4.40 16.70
N ALA A 23 -17.36 3.37 17.43
CA ALA A 23 -16.27 3.45 18.41
C ALA A 23 -14.93 3.95 17.82
N ILE A 24 -14.72 3.82 16.50
CA ILE A 24 -13.48 4.27 15.83
C ILE A 24 -13.34 5.79 15.91
N SER A 25 -14.43 6.57 15.94
CA SER A 25 -14.35 8.03 16.10
C SER A 25 -13.59 8.41 17.37
N LYS A 26 -13.86 7.68 18.47
CA LYS A 26 -13.20 7.94 19.74
C LYS A 26 -11.70 7.64 19.66
N VAL A 27 -11.32 6.59 18.92
CA VAL A 27 -9.90 6.27 18.68
C VAL A 27 -9.19 7.41 17.95
N TYR A 28 -9.83 8.02 16.94
CA TYR A 28 -9.26 9.21 16.28
C TYR A 28 -9.09 10.38 17.26
N GLU A 29 -10.10 10.64 18.10
CA GLU A 29 -10.03 11.72 19.10
C GLU A 29 -8.93 11.48 20.13
N ASP A 30 -8.80 10.25 20.63
CA ASP A 30 -7.80 9.86 21.63
C ASP A 30 -6.37 9.97 21.06
N LEU A 31 -6.12 9.47 19.83
CA LEU A 31 -4.83 9.58 19.15
C LEU A 31 -4.45 11.03 18.85
N LEU A 32 -5.40 11.83 18.37
CA LEU A 32 -5.16 13.26 18.11
C LEU A 32 -4.88 14.02 19.41
N ALA A 33 -5.56 13.66 20.51
CA ALA A 33 -5.35 14.28 21.80
C ALA A 33 -3.99 13.91 22.43
N GLU A 34 -3.54 12.66 22.24
CA GLU A 34 -2.20 12.20 22.65
C GLU A 34 -1.09 13.03 21.99
N ASP A 35 -1.24 13.33 20.70
CA ASP A 35 -0.32 14.19 19.94
C ASP A 35 -0.57 15.70 20.14
N GLY A 36 -1.57 16.09 20.94
CA GLY A 36 -1.95 17.50 21.17
C GLY A 36 -2.54 18.20 19.94
N ILE A 37 -2.95 17.44 18.92
CA ILE A 37 -3.50 17.97 17.66
C ILE A 37 -4.99 18.28 17.84
N ASN A 38 -5.36 19.53 17.60
CA ASN A 38 -6.75 19.95 17.56
C ASN A 38 -7.14 20.41 16.15
N LEU A 39 -7.98 19.63 15.48
CA LEU A 39 -8.41 19.90 14.10
C LEU A 39 -9.43 21.05 13.98
N LYS A 40 -10.01 21.49 15.11
CA LYS A 40 -11.04 22.54 15.15
C LYS A 40 -10.49 23.88 15.62
N LYS A 41 -9.22 23.95 16.02
CA LYS A 41 -8.58 25.16 16.53
C LYS A 41 -7.37 25.52 15.67
N ARG A 42 -7.21 26.81 15.38
CA ARG A 42 -5.96 27.30 14.78
C ARG A 42 -4.83 27.23 15.79
N ALA A 43 -3.96 26.23 15.62
CA ALA A 43 -2.70 26.15 16.37
C ALA A 43 -1.70 27.24 15.92
N HIS A 44 -1.75 27.65 14.65
CA HIS A 44 -0.84 28.63 14.05
C HIS A 44 -1.56 29.85 13.49
N LYS A 45 -0.91 31.02 13.57
CA LYS A 45 -1.42 32.29 13.01
C LYS A 45 -1.54 32.27 11.49
N VAL A 46 -0.67 31.53 10.82
CA VAL A 46 -0.69 31.34 9.37
C VAL A 46 -1.58 30.16 9.05
N TYR A 47 -2.62 30.39 8.26
CA TYR A 47 -3.65 29.40 7.95
C TYR A 47 -3.06 28.12 7.35
N GLU A 48 -2.17 28.23 6.37
CA GLU A 48 -1.56 27.08 5.68
C GLU A 48 -0.81 26.12 6.60
N PHE A 49 -0.22 26.64 7.69
CA PHE A 49 0.48 25.83 8.71
C PHE A 49 -0.42 25.41 9.88
N SER A 50 -1.71 25.71 9.83
CA SER A 50 -2.67 25.31 10.86
C SER A 50 -3.33 23.99 10.51
N SER A 51 -3.70 23.21 11.52
CA SER A 51 -4.52 22.00 11.35
C SER A 51 -5.87 22.27 10.66
N GLU A 52 -6.34 23.52 10.65
CA GLU A 52 -7.57 23.94 9.99
C GLU A 52 -7.45 23.98 8.45
N SER A 53 -6.26 24.22 7.89
CA SER A 53 -6.05 24.20 6.43
C SER A 53 -6.08 22.80 5.84
N ILE A 54 -5.86 21.78 6.67
CA ILE A 54 -5.88 20.38 6.27
C ILE A 54 -7.35 19.96 6.12
N ALA A 55 -7.88 19.99 4.89
CA ALA A 55 -9.25 19.55 4.62
C ALA A 55 -9.49 18.07 5.04
N GLY A 56 -8.44 17.25 4.93
CA GLY A 56 -8.48 15.80 5.07
C GLY A 56 -8.96 15.12 3.79
N ALA A 57 -9.07 13.79 3.82
CA ALA A 57 -9.45 12.97 2.68
C ALA A 57 -10.03 11.63 3.14
N TYR A 58 -10.40 10.76 2.20
CA TYR A 58 -10.84 9.41 2.50
C TYR A 58 -9.91 8.41 1.82
N ARG A 59 -9.56 7.34 2.54
CA ARG A 59 -8.74 6.25 2.01
C ARG A 59 -9.46 4.92 2.20
N SER A 60 -9.38 4.03 1.21
CA SER A 60 -9.91 2.67 1.38
C SER A 60 -9.17 1.95 2.50
N LEU A 61 -9.91 1.19 3.31
CA LEU A 61 -9.34 0.36 4.37
C LEU A 61 -8.56 -0.81 3.77
N ILE A 62 -9.14 -1.47 2.75
CA ILE A 62 -8.54 -2.61 2.07
C ILE A 62 -8.57 -2.33 0.57
N ASN A 63 -7.44 -2.53 -0.09
CA ASN A 63 -7.31 -2.55 -1.54
C ASN A 63 -7.00 -3.97 -1.98
N VAL A 64 -7.88 -4.55 -2.79
CA VAL A 64 -7.68 -5.88 -3.35
C VAL A 64 -7.02 -5.71 -4.72
N PRO A 65 -5.80 -6.26 -4.96
CA PRO A 65 -5.16 -6.21 -6.26
C PRO A 65 -5.98 -7.01 -7.30
N THR A 66 -5.95 -6.56 -8.56
CA THR A 66 -6.58 -7.28 -9.68
C THR A 66 -5.52 -7.95 -10.54
N ASP A 67 -5.93 -8.86 -11.42
CA ASP A 67 -5.05 -9.50 -12.42
C ASP A 67 -3.82 -10.18 -11.81
N VAL A 68 -4.03 -10.85 -10.67
CA VAL A 68 -2.95 -11.50 -9.92
C VAL A 68 -2.51 -12.79 -10.64
N SER A 69 -1.24 -12.83 -11.04
CA SER A 69 -0.58 -14.01 -11.59
C SER A 69 0.67 -14.31 -10.75
N VAL A 70 0.85 -15.60 -10.44
CA VAL A 70 1.91 -16.08 -9.56
C VAL A 70 2.68 -17.18 -10.26
N ASP A 71 4.00 -17.08 -10.23
CA ASP A 71 4.88 -18.06 -10.84
C ASP A 71 6.08 -18.37 -9.94
N PHE A 72 6.40 -19.64 -9.79
CA PHE A 72 7.52 -20.11 -8.98
C PHE A 72 8.70 -20.45 -9.88
N LEU A 73 9.85 -19.84 -9.59
CA LEU A 73 11.07 -20.00 -10.36
C LEU A 73 12.16 -20.59 -9.45
N LYS A 74 13.05 -21.37 -10.04
CA LYS A 74 14.26 -21.85 -9.37
C LYS A 74 15.48 -21.17 -9.94
N TYR A 75 16.46 -20.90 -9.08
CA TYR A 75 17.70 -20.25 -9.46
C TYR A 75 18.85 -20.68 -8.56
N ASP A 76 20.08 -20.43 -9.00
CA ASP A 76 21.29 -20.77 -8.26
C ASP A 76 22.07 -19.51 -7.86
N ASP A 77 22.28 -18.62 -8.82
CA ASP A 77 23.04 -17.37 -8.67
C ASP A 77 22.10 -16.20 -8.34
N PRO A 78 22.29 -15.47 -7.22
CA PRO A 78 21.47 -14.31 -6.88
C PRO A 78 21.54 -13.14 -7.87
N ASP A 79 22.57 -13.05 -8.70
CA ASP A 79 22.66 -12.02 -9.74
C ASP A 79 21.99 -12.44 -11.07
N GLU A 80 21.42 -13.65 -11.13
CA GLU A 80 20.74 -14.18 -12.31
C GLU A 80 19.42 -13.42 -12.57
N GLN A 81 19.24 -12.96 -13.82
CA GLN A 81 18.01 -12.28 -14.22
C GLN A 81 16.86 -13.27 -14.37
N LEU A 82 15.82 -13.16 -13.52
CA LEU A 82 14.67 -14.06 -13.53
C LEU A 82 13.45 -13.54 -14.30
N VAL A 83 13.40 -12.23 -14.59
CA VAL A 83 12.25 -11.57 -15.23
C VAL A 83 12.71 -10.73 -16.40
N GLN A 84 11.96 -10.80 -17.50
CA GLN A 84 12.27 -10.09 -18.73
C GLN A 84 11.89 -8.61 -18.64
N THR A 85 12.84 -7.75 -19.01
CA THR A 85 12.62 -6.30 -19.10
C THR A 85 11.84 -5.94 -20.37
N ASP A 86 11.24 -4.76 -20.38
CA ASP A 86 10.48 -4.28 -21.54
C ASP A 86 11.35 -4.15 -22.79
N LEU A 87 12.62 -3.74 -22.65
CA LEU A 87 13.56 -3.66 -23.76
C LEU A 87 13.86 -5.04 -24.37
N GLN A 88 14.00 -6.07 -23.55
CA GLN A 88 14.23 -7.45 -24.02
C GLN A 88 12.99 -8.01 -24.72
N LYS A 89 11.77 -7.67 -24.27
CA LYS A 89 10.52 -8.05 -24.95
C LYS A 89 10.48 -7.46 -26.36
N ILE A 90 10.80 -6.18 -26.50
CA ILE A 90 10.86 -5.49 -27.80
C ILE A 90 11.90 -6.13 -28.73
N LYS A 91 13.07 -6.49 -28.19
CA LYS A 91 14.15 -7.15 -28.95
C LYS A 91 13.94 -8.65 -29.14
N LYS A 92 12.86 -9.24 -28.62
CA LYS A 92 12.58 -10.69 -28.61
C LYS A 92 13.73 -11.53 -28.04
N VAL A 93 14.39 -11.02 -27.01
CA VAL A 93 15.43 -11.75 -26.26
C VAL A 93 14.74 -12.53 -25.16
N GLU A 94 14.75 -13.85 -25.26
CA GLU A 94 14.20 -14.76 -24.25
C GLU A 94 15.20 -15.01 -23.11
N ILE A 95 14.69 -15.22 -21.90
CA ILE A 95 15.49 -15.59 -20.73
C ILE A 95 15.29 -17.10 -20.50
N PRO A 96 16.37 -17.88 -20.37
CA PRO A 96 16.26 -19.31 -20.15
C PRO A 96 15.58 -19.60 -18.81
N ARG A 97 14.56 -20.47 -18.83
CA ARG A 97 13.84 -20.87 -17.62
C ARG A 97 14.43 -22.15 -17.08
N LYS A 98 15.05 -22.09 -15.89
CA LYS A 98 15.57 -23.28 -15.20
C LYS A 98 14.45 -24.04 -14.51
N GLN A 99 14.50 -25.38 -14.59
CA GLN A 99 13.59 -26.28 -13.89
C GLN A 99 14.15 -26.78 -12.55
N GLU A 100 15.46 -26.62 -12.35
CA GLU A 100 16.20 -27.00 -11.15
C GLU A 100 17.09 -25.84 -10.68
N GLY A 101 17.28 -25.75 -9.36
CA GLY A 101 18.12 -24.74 -8.73
C GLY A 101 18.08 -24.87 -7.21
N ALA A 102 19.13 -24.39 -6.54
CA ALA A 102 19.27 -24.47 -5.08
C ALA A 102 18.32 -23.53 -4.31
N ARG A 103 17.79 -22.49 -4.98
CA ARG A 103 16.95 -21.45 -4.37
C ARG A 103 15.62 -21.30 -5.13
N ASN A 104 14.62 -20.78 -4.43
CA ASN A 104 13.29 -20.52 -4.97
C ASN A 104 13.03 -19.02 -5.02
N ALA A 105 12.44 -18.55 -6.11
CA ALA A 105 11.97 -17.19 -6.30
C ALA A 105 10.46 -17.18 -6.59
N LEU A 106 9.78 -16.15 -6.10
CA LEU A 106 8.36 -15.91 -6.35
C LEU A 106 8.21 -14.73 -7.30
N LYS A 107 7.73 -14.98 -8.52
CA LYS A 107 7.38 -13.95 -9.48
C LYS A 107 5.90 -13.60 -9.29
N LEU A 108 5.64 -12.32 -9.06
CA LEU A 108 4.29 -11.77 -8.88
C LEU A 108 4.00 -10.75 -9.97
N GLU A 109 2.85 -10.89 -10.60
CA GLU A 109 2.27 -9.89 -11.49
C GLU A 109 0.89 -9.53 -10.94
N PHE A 110 0.60 -8.25 -10.77
CA PHE A 110 -0.68 -7.78 -10.28
C PHE A 110 -0.88 -6.30 -10.61
N THR A 111 -2.13 -5.87 -10.67
CA THR A 111 -2.52 -4.49 -10.90
C THR A 111 -3.00 -3.85 -9.59
N LEU A 112 -2.56 -2.62 -9.35
CA LEU A 112 -2.98 -1.81 -8.21
C LEU A 112 -3.72 -0.56 -8.68
N GLY A 113 -4.70 -0.14 -7.87
CA GLY A 113 -5.33 1.17 -8.03
C GLY A 113 -4.36 2.31 -7.72
N SER A 114 -4.77 3.54 -8.05
CA SER A 114 -4.00 4.72 -7.68
C SER A 114 -3.80 4.82 -6.16
N SER A 115 -2.67 5.42 -5.75
CA SER A 115 -2.32 5.62 -4.33
C SER A 115 -2.14 4.33 -3.50
N CYS A 116 -1.83 3.21 -4.16
CA CYS A 116 -1.49 1.93 -3.54
C CYS A 116 0.00 1.62 -3.70
N TYR A 117 0.59 0.91 -2.74
CA TYR A 117 2.01 0.56 -2.72
C TYR A 117 2.20 -0.94 -2.90
N ALA A 118 2.99 -1.35 -3.90
CA ALA A 118 3.31 -2.75 -4.14
C ALA A 118 4.00 -3.41 -2.93
N SER A 119 4.83 -2.66 -2.20
CA SER A 119 5.50 -3.14 -0.99
C SER A 119 4.52 -3.58 0.10
N MET A 120 3.31 -3.02 0.17
CA MET A 120 2.29 -3.46 1.13
C MET A 120 1.71 -4.83 0.77
N VAL A 121 1.56 -5.12 -0.52
CA VAL A 121 1.15 -6.45 -0.99
C VAL A 121 2.22 -7.47 -0.61
N VAL A 122 3.49 -7.16 -0.89
CA VAL A 122 4.59 -8.07 -0.54
C VAL A 122 4.70 -8.24 0.98
N ARG A 123 4.56 -7.16 1.76
CA ARG A 123 4.53 -7.21 3.23
C ARG A 123 3.46 -8.16 3.75
N GLU A 124 2.25 -8.09 3.18
CA GLU A 124 1.14 -8.95 3.59
C GLU A 124 1.43 -10.42 3.27
N ILE A 125 1.93 -10.71 2.06
CA ILE A 125 2.33 -12.06 1.65
C ILE A 125 3.44 -12.60 2.57
N CYS A 126 4.42 -11.77 2.91
CA CYS A 126 5.55 -12.10 3.78
C CYS A 126 5.23 -11.99 5.28
N LYS A 127 3.96 -11.73 5.66
CA LYS A 127 3.51 -11.58 7.05
C LYS A 127 4.31 -10.58 7.89
N GLY A 128 4.75 -9.48 7.27
CA GLY A 128 5.37 -8.35 7.97
C GLY A 128 6.86 -8.14 7.73
N SER A 129 7.56 -9.06 7.04
CA SER A 129 8.97 -8.86 6.68
C SER A 129 9.10 -8.08 5.36
N VAL A 130 9.79 -6.94 5.40
CA VAL A 130 10.11 -6.10 4.22
C VAL A 130 11.58 -5.67 4.18
N GLU A 131 12.44 -6.34 4.94
CA GLU A 131 13.88 -6.05 4.94
C GLU A 131 14.44 -6.19 3.51
N GLY A 132 15.09 -5.13 3.00
CA GLY A 132 15.73 -5.12 1.69
C GLY A 132 14.91 -4.59 0.51
N MET A 133 13.75 -3.98 0.72
CA MET A 133 12.98 -3.29 -0.36
C MET A 133 13.34 -1.80 -0.54
N SER A 134 14.46 -1.34 0.05
CA SER A 134 14.97 0.04 -0.06
C SER A 134 16.01 0.17 -1.18
#